data_AF-A0A2T4MZC1-F1
#
_entry.id   AF-A0A2T4MZC1-F1
#
_cell.length_a   1.000
_cell.length_b   1.000
_cell.length_c   1.000
_cell.angle_alpha   90.00
_cell.angle_beta   90.00
_cell.angle_gamma   90.00
#
_symmetry.space_group_name_H-M   'P 1'
#
loop_
_entity.id
_entity.type
_entity.pdbx_description
1 polymer ?
#
loop_
_entity_poly.entity_id
_entity_poly.type
_entity_poly.pdbx_seq_one_letter_code
_entity_poly.pdbx_strand_id
1 'polypeptide(L)'
;MSYNLFEKMKELIDQAQKETAGTDNPLFTAYHNDFHVHDYEEVNFDAQHGDNYIWIIKEGGCGTRMLLAGSEYAQNALKTFDDRSRIFHLKVDGPNSGEIKQIDKKRATELINNCVIPENRVPRRVSFVEQLNKLIYPGEDHSSISVSNTLLMSDLSPKKGDKSALRIKLDAPSRMLSVEVVRTKIAPAGKYEVRSGKDHEIYRFNASLGALMEYRDKPKCVLLDSKFQSYAEVTEITDKAFQKAVKNLETKKQKEKEPGL
;
A
#
# COMPACT_ATOMS: atom_id res chain seq x y z
N MET A 1 16.34 -7.24 -20.71
CA MET A 1 15.40 -6.13 -20.46
C MET A 1 14.23 -6.71 -19.69
N SER A 2 14.12 -6.43 -18.39
CA SER A 2 12.93 -6.83 -17.63
C SER A 2 11.79 -5.92 -18.05
N TYR A 3 10.77 -6.46 -18.71
CA TYR A 3 9.58 -5.70 -19.05
C TYR A 3 8.80 -5.38 -17.78
N ASN A 4 8.26 -4.17 -17.70
CA ASN A 4 7.30 -3.76 -16.69
C ASN A 4 6.09 -4.71 -16.76
N LEU A 5 5.83 -5.46 -15.68
CA LEU A 5 4.77 -6.50 -15.66
C LEU A 5 3.42 -5.91 -16.03
N PHE A 6 3.08 -4.76 -15.45
CA PHE A 6 1.80 -4.12 -15.66
C PHE A 6 1.59 -3.67 -17.13
N GLU A 7 2.60 -3.09 -17.77
CA GLU A 7 2.52 -2.75 -19.19
C GLU A 7 2.37 -4.00 -20.06
N LYS A 8 3.08 -5.09 -19.74
CA LYS A 8 2.92 -6.36 -20.46
C LYS A 8 1.53 -6.98 -20.27
N MET A 9 0.95 -6.85 -19.08
CA MET A 9 -0.45 -7.26 -18.84
C MET A 9 -1.41 -6.43 -19.70
N LYS A 10 -1.20 -5.12 -19.79
CA LYS A 10 -1.99 -4.24 -20.65
C LYS A 10 -1.90 -4.65 -22.12
N GLU A 11 -0.70 -4.91 -22.63
CA GLU A 11 -0.50 -5.40 -24.00
C GLU A 11 -1.26 -6.71 -24.26
N LEU A 12 -1.24 -7.64 -23.30
CA LEU A 12 -1.95 -8.92 -23.40
C LEU A 12 -3.48 -8.76 -23.35
N ILE A 13 -3.99 -7.80 -22.59
CA ILE A 13 -5.41 -7.41 -22.63
C ILE A 13 -5.76 -6.88 -24.02
N ASP A 14 -5.01 -5.91 -24.51
CA ASP A 14 -5.28 -5.27 -25.81
C ASP A 14 -5.24 -6.32 -26.94
N GLN A 15 -4.31 -7.27 -26.86
CA GLN A 15 -4.23 -8.39 -27.78
C GLN A 15 -5.46 -9.31 -27.66
N ALA A 16 -5.83 -9.72 -26.44
CA ALA A 16 -6.98 -10.60 -26.21
C ALA A 16 -8.30 -9.96 -26.66
N GLN A 17 -8.49 -8.66 -26.42
CA GLN A 17 -9.63 -7.89 -26.89
C GLN A 17 -9.70 -7.89 -28.43
N LYS A 18 -8.59 -7.55 -29.10
CA LYS A 18 -8.53 -7.52 -30.58
C LYS A 18 -8.84 -8.88 -31.19
N GLU A 19 -8.29 -9.95 -30.63
CA GLU A 19 -8.51 -11.31 -31.13
C GLU A 19 -9.94 -11.82 -30.94
N THR A 20 -10.67 -11.28 -29.96
CA THR A 20 -12.02 -11.76 -29.60
C THR A 20 -13.15 -10.78 -29.94
N ALA A 21 -12.84 -9.56 -30.40
CA ALA A 21 -13.79 -8.49 -30.68
C ALA A 21 -14.93 -8.87 -31.65
N GLY A 22 -14.66 -9.77 -32.61
CA GLY A 22 -15.64 -10.24 -33.60
C GLY A 22 -16.25 -11.60 -33.29
N THR A 23 -16.02 -12.15 -32.10
CA THR A 23 -16.55 -13.46 -31.69
C THR A 23 -17.81 -13.30 -30.85
N ASP A 24 -18.58 -14.37 -30.67
CA ASP A 24 -19.77 -14.37 -29.81
C ASP A 24 -19.44 -14.10 -28.32
N ASN A 25 -18.16 -14.16 -27.93
CA ASN A 25 -17.70 -14.01 -26.55
C ASN A 25 -16.45 -13.11 -26.48
N PRO A 26 -16.58 -11.79 -26.73
CA PRO A 26 -15.45 -10.87 -26.63
C PRO A 26 -14.94 -10.76 -25.20
N LEU A 27 -13.62 -10.71 -25.03
CA LEU A 27 -12.96 -10.58 -23.74
C LEU A 27 -12.81 -9.11 -23.33
N PHE A 28 -12.76 -8.87 -22.01
CA PHE A 28 -12.52 -7.58 -21.37
C PHE A 28 -13.36 -6.40 -21.91
N THR A 29 -14.69 -6.54 -22.02
CA THR A 29 -15.60 -5.47 -22.50
C THR A 29 -16.29 -4.69 -21.37
N ALA A 30 -16.19 -5.16 -20.12
CA ALA A 30 -16.77 -4.53 -18.94
C ALA A 30 -15.85 -4.73 -17.71
N TYR A 31 -16.16 -4.03 -16.60
CA TYR A 31 -15.45 -4.16 -15.32
C TYR A 31 -13.93 -3.89 -15.39
N HIS A 32 -13.53 -2.84 -16.11
CA HIS A 32 -12.13 -2.43 -16.28
C HIS A 32 -11.40 -2.05 -14.98
N ASN A 33 -12.14 -1.75 -13.91
CA ASN A 33 -11.57 -1.46 -12.58
C ASN A 33 -10.76 -2.65 -12.03
N ASP A 34 -11.11 -3.89 -12.39
CA ASP A 34 -10.35 -5.07 -11.96
C ASP A 34 -8.88 -4.97 -12.40
N PHE A 35 -8.62 -4.53 -13.62
CA PHE A 35 -7.25 -4.34 -14.11
C PHE A 35 -6.62 -3.03 -13.61
N HIS A 36 -7.34 -1.91 -13.77
CA HIS A 36 -6.77 -0.58 -13.52
C HIS A 36 -6.59 -0.25 -12.04
N VAL A 37 -7.30 -0.94 -11.15
CA VAL A 37 -7.24 -0.72 -9.70
C VAL A 37 -6.69 -1.95 -9.01
N HIS A 38 -7.36 -3.10 -9.10
CA HIS A 38 -6.99 -4.26 -8.29
C HIS A 38 -5.71 -4.94 -8.75
N ASP A 39 -5.60 -5.29 -10.03
CA ASP A 39 -4.38 -5.92 -10.56
C ASP A 39 -3.19 -4.93 -10.52
N TYR A 40 -3.45 -3.63 -10.78
CA TYR A 40 -2.46 -2.57 -10.63
C TYR A 40 -1.90 -2.51 -9.21
N GLU A 41 -2.78 -2.48 -8.20
CA GLU A 41 -2.36 -2.43 -6.80
C GLU A 41 -1.58 -3.68 -6.41
N GLU A 42 -2.02 -4.85 -6.85
CA GLU A 42 -1.37 -6.11 -6.51
C GLU A 42 0.05 -6.20 -7.12
N VAL A 43 0.23 -5.84 -8.40
CA VAL A 43 1.54 -5.92 -9.08
C VAL A 43 2.52 -4.86 -8.60
N ASN A 44 2.05 -3.63 -8.36
CA ASN A 44 2.93 -2.51 -7.99
C ASN A 44 3.20 -2.48 -6.48
N PHE A 45 2.26 -2.97 -5.67
CA PHE A 45 2.34 -2.82 -4.23
C PHE A 45 2.26 -4.14 -3.48
N ASP A 46 1.49 -5.17 -3.84
CA ASP A 46 1.43 -6.36 -2.96
C ASP A 46 2.43 -7.48 -3.34
N ALA A 47 2.85 -7.54 -4.60
CA ALA A 47 3.73 -8.56 -5.16
C ALA A 47 5.19 -8.47 -4.68
N GLN A 48 5.77 -9.64 -4.38
CA GLN A 48 7.15 -9.80 -3.91
C GLN A 48 7.97 -10.71 -4.81
N HIS A 49 9.29 -10.54 -4.80
CA HIS A 49 10.20 -11.46 -5.48
C HIS A 49 9.92 -12.91 -5.01
N GLY A 50 9.72 -13.82 -5.97
CA GLY A 50 9.40 -15.22 -5.71
C GLY A 50 7.90 -15.52 -5.62
N ASP A 51 7.03 -14.50 -5.59
CA ASP A 51 5.59 -14.71 -5.68
C ASP A 51 5.21 -15.30 -7.05
N ASN A 52 4.20 -16.17 -7.01
CA ASN A 52 3.60 -16.75 -8.21
C ASN A 52 2.12 -16.41 -8.20
N TYR A 53 1.66 -15.75 -9.26
CA TYR A 53 0.26 -15.39 -9.42
C TYR A 53 -0.34 -16.10 -10.64
N ILE A 54 -1.61 -16.46 -10.53
CA ILE A 54 -2.47 -16.85 -11.64
C ILE A 54 -3.34 -15.63 -11.98
N TRP A 55 -3.09 -15.04 -13.13
CA TRP A 55 -3.86 -13.90 -13.64
C TRP A 55 -4.78 -14.36 -14.76
N ILE A 56 -6.05 -13.95 -14.69
CA ILE A 56 -7.11 -14.45 -15.56
C ILE A 56 -7.79 -13.27 -16.23
N ILE A 57 -7.90 -13.31 -17.55
CA ILE A 57 -8.81 -12.47 -18.32
C ILE A 57 -10.10 -13.27 -18.51
N LYS A 58 -11.18 -12.84 -17.84
CA LYS A 58 -12.41 -13.61 -17.75
C LYS A 58 -13.17 -13.60 -19.07
N GLU A 59 -13.82 -14.72 -19.38
CA GLU A 59 -14.76 -14.81 -20.49
C GLU A 59 -15.92 -13.80 -20.40
N GLY A 60 -16.63 -13.60 -21.51
CA GLY A 60 -17.83 -12.76 -21.59
C GLY A 60 -17.59 -11.28 -21.27
N GLY A 61 -16.32 -10.87 -21.17
CA GLY A 61 -15.97 -9.48 -20.94
C GLY A 61 -15.90 -9.06 -19.47
N CYS A 62 -16.01 -9.98 -18.51
CA CYS A 62 -16.21 -9.65 -17.09
C CYS A 62 -14.94 -9.22 -16.32
N GLY A 63 -14.05 -8.48 -16.95
CA GLY A 63 -12.83 -7.97 -16.32
C GLY A 63 -11.73 -9.02 -16.15
N THR A 64 -10.87 -8.79 -15.17
CA THR A 64 -9.70 -9.63 -14.85
C THR A 64 -9.77 -10.16 -13.42
N ARG A 65 -8.86 -11.07 -13.07
CA ARG A 65 -8.64 -11.46 -11.68
C ARG A 65 -7.22 -11.98 -11.49
N MET A 66 -6.54 -11.48 -10.47
CA MET A 66 -5.24 -11.98 -10.02
C MET A 66 -5.41 -12.85 -8.76
N LEU A 67 -4.75 -14.01 -8.73
CA LEU A 67 -4.82 -14.98 -7.64
C LEU A 67 -3.42 -15.38 -7.22
N LEU A 68 -3.08 -15.25 -5.94
CA LEU A 68 -1.80 -15.74 -5.42
C LEU A 68 -1.81 -17.28 -5.37
N ALA A 69 -0.89 -17.92 -6.09
CA ALA A 69 -0.74 -19.37 -6.09
C ALA A 69 -0.36 -19.88 -4.70
N GLY A 70 -0.91 -21.02 -4.28
CA GLY A 70 -0.76 -21.55 -2.93
C GLY A 70 -1.81 -21.04 -1.92
N SER A 71 -2.64 -20.04 -2.27
CA SER A 71 -3.70 -19.57 -1.37
C SER A 71 -4.96 -20.45 -1.45
N GLU A 72 -5.63 -20.67 -0.31
CA GLU A 72 -6.92 -21.37 -0.25
C GLU A 72 -7.99 -20.70 -1.12
N TYR A 73 -7.95 -19.36 -1.20
CA TYR A 73 -8.84 -18.60 -2.07
C TYR A 73 -8.64 -18.96 -3.54
N ALA A 74 -7.39 -19.06 -4.01
CA ALA A 74 -7.08 -19.45 -5.38
C ALA A 74 -7.56 -20.87 -5.71
N GLN A 75 -7.44 -21.80 -4.76
CA GLN A 75 -7.92 -23.19 -4.91
C GLN A 75 -9.43 -23.26 -5.17
N ASN A 76 -10.21 -22.38 -4.53
CA ASN A 76 -11.66 -22.34 -4.72
C ASN A 76 -12.06 -21.54 -5.96
N ALA A 77 -11.39 -20.41 -6.22
CA ALA A 77 -11.70 -19.56 -7.36
C ALA A 77 -11.46 -20.27 -8.69
N LEU A 78 -10.35 -21.00 -8.86
CA LEU A 78 -10.00 -21.62 -10.14
C LEU A 78 -11.02 -22.66 -10.63
N LYS A 79 -11.69 -23.36 -9.69
CA LYS A 79 -12.73 -24.35 -9.98
C LYS A 79 -13.95 -23.73 -10.68
N THR A 80 -14.18 -22.45 -10.47
CA THR A 80 -15.38 -21.73 -10.95
C THR A 80 -15.19 -20.97 -12.26
N PHE A 81 -13.98 -20.90 -12.80
CA PHE A 81 -13.76 -20.20 -14.08
C PHE A 81 -14.03 -21.09 -15.28
N ASP A 82 -14.57 -20.47 -16.31
CA ASP A 82 -14.79 -21.10 -17.61
C ASP A 82 -13.47 -21.38 -18.33
N ASP A 83 -13.43 -22.47 -19.10
CA ASP A 83 -12.28 -22.91 -19.89
C ASP A 83 -11.96 -21.97 -21.07
N ARG A 84 -12.87 -21.06 -21.42
CA ARG A 84 -12.69 -20.02 -22.44
C ARG A 84 -11.94 -18.79 -21.93
N SER A 85 -11.73 -18.66 -20.62
CA SER A 85 -10.93 -17.57 -20.05
C SER A 85 -9.45 -17.73 -20.41
N ARG A 86 -8.73 -16.62 -20.59
CA ARG A 86 -7.28 -16.68 -20.80
C ARG A 86 -6.56 -16.65 -19.46
N ILE A 87 -5.71 -17.65 -19.22
CA ILE A 87 -5.01 -17.83 -17.95
C ILE A 87 -3.52 -17.62 -18.16
N PHE A 88 -2.92 -16.81 -17.30
CA PHE A 88 -1.50 -16.48 -17.32
C PHE A 88 -0.87 -16.78 -15.97
N HIS A 89 0.34 -17.33 -16.01
CA HIS A 89 1.22 -17.45 -14.87
C HIS A 89 2.14 -16.23 -14.84
N LEU A 90 2.11 -15.52 -13.72
CA LEU A 90 2.99 -14.41 -13.40
C LEU A 90 4.00 -14.91 -12.37
N LYS A 91 5.28 -14.91 -12.73
CA LYS A 91 6.39 -15.20 -11.82
C LYS A 91 7.11 -13.89 -11.53
N VAL A 92 6.98 -13.41 -10.30
CA VAL A 92 7.47 -12.09 -9.88
C VAL A 92 8.96 -12.19 -9.52
N ASP A 93 9.80 -11.35 -10.12
CA ASP A 93 11.22 -11.25 -9.83
C ASP A 93 11.61 -9.91 -9.17
N GLY A 94 10.66 -8.99 -9.02
CA GLY A 94 10.85 -7.72 -8.33
C GLY A 94 9.57 -6.88 -8.34
N PRO A 95 9.63 -5.63 -7.84
CA PRO A 95 8.49 -4.72 -7.94
C PRO A 95 8.15 -4.46 -9.41
N ASN A 96 6.90 -4.73 -9.80
CA ASN A 96 6.42 -4.59 -11.17
C ASN A 96 7.36 -5.20 -12.24
N SER A 97 8.00 -6.32 -11.89
CA SER A 97 8.98 -7.01 -12.74
C SER A 97 8.84 -8.52 -12.57
N GLY A 98 9.02 -9.24 -13.68
CA GLY A 98 8.88 -10.68 -13.72
C GLY A 98 8.58 -11.21 -15.11
N GLU A 99 8.12 -12.46 -15.12
CA GLU A 99 7.73 -13.18 -16.32
C GLU A 99 6.22 -13.41 -16.35
N ILE A 100 5.63 -13.23 -17.54
CA ILE A 100 4.23 -13.57 -17.82
C ILE A 100 4.21 -14.63 -18.90
N LYS A 101 3.55 -15.75 -18.63
CA LYS A 101 3.39 -16.86 -19.58
C LYS A 101 1.96 -17.34 -19.59
N GLN A 102 1.36 -17.46 -20.78
CA GLN A 102 0.05 -18.09 -20.91
C GLN A 102 0.14 -19.57 -20.58
N ILE A 103 -0.82 -20.08 -19.81
CA ILE A 103 -0.90 -21.47 -19.38
C ILE A 103 -2.35 -21.97 -19.48
N ASP A 104 -2.52 -23.29 -19.46
CA ASP A 104 -3.86 -23.89 -19.37
C ASP A 104 -4.34 -24.01 -17.91
N LYS A 105 -5.62 -24.35 -17.77
CA LYS A 105 -6.27 -24.51 -16.46
C LYS A 105 -5.69 -25.66 -15.64
N LYS A 106 -5.21 -26.74 -16.30
CA LYS A 106 -4.57 -27.87 -15.63
C LYS A 106 -3.28 -27.41 -14.96
N ARG A 107 -2.43 -26.70 -15.69
CA ARG A 107 -1.17 -26.15 -15.17
C ARG A 107 -1.41 -25.09 -14.10
N ALA A 108 -2.44 -24.26 -14.24
CA ALA A 108 -2.82 -23.30 -13.21
C ALA A 108 -3.22 -24.01 -11.90
N THR A 109 -3.98 -25.12 -12.01
CA THR A 109 -4.37 -25.95 -10.88
C THR A 109 -3.15 -26.58 -10.20
N GLU A 110 -2.22 -27.13 -10.98
CA GLU A 110 -0.96 -27.66 -10.46
C GLU A 110 -0.14 -26.61 -9.70
N LEU A 111 -0.03 -25.39 -10.24
CA LEU A 111 0.70 -24.30 -9.58
C LEU A 111 0.02 -23.89 -8.27
N ILE A 112 -1.29 -23.72 -8.25
CA ILE A 112 -2.03 -23.34 -7.04
C ILE A 112 -1.87 -24.38 -5.93
N ASN A 113 -1.84 -25.67 -6.27
CA ASN A 113 -1.76 -26.74 -5.28
C ASN A 113 -0.32 -26.99 -4.78
N ASN A 114 0.69 -26.70 -5.60
CA ASN A 114 2.08 -27.04 -5.31
C ASN A 114 2.94 -25.83 -4.88
N CYS A 115 2.50 -24.60 -5.15
CA CYS A 115 3.18 -23.41 -4.66
C CYS A 115 2.95 -23.27 -3.15
N VAL A 116 4.03 -23.10 -2.40
CA VAL A 116 3.99 -22.77 -0.97
C VAL A 116 4.21 -21.27 -0.83
N ILE A 117 3.25 -20.58 -0.22
CA ILE A 117 3.43 -19.18 0.17
C ILE A 117 4.37 -19.15 1.37
N PRO A 118 5.50 -18.42 1.33
CA PRO A 118 6.39 -18.32 2.48
C PRO A 118 5.64 -17.83 3.73
N GLU A 119 5.87 -18.46 4.88
CA GLU A 119 5.20 -18.10 6.15
C GLU A 119 5.49 -16.65 6.58
N ASN A 120 6.61 -16.09 6.13
CA ASN A 120 7.04 -14.72 6.38
C ASN A 120 6.66 -13.73 5.25
N ARG A 121 5.82 -14.14 4.29
CA ARG A 121 5.33 -13.24 3.24
C ARG A 121 4.49 -12.13 3.87
N VAL A 122 4.91 -10.88 3.66
CA VAL A 122 4.17 -9.69 4.11
C VAL A 122 3.91 -8.83 2.88
N PRO A 123 2.67 -8.63 2.41
CA PRO A 123 2.38 -7.83 1.21
C PRO A 123 3.16 -6.51 1.18
N ARG A 124 3.78 -6.19 0.04
CA ARG A 124 4.71 -5.06 -0.10
C ARG A 124 4.00 -3.70 -0.20
N ARG A 125 2.84 -3.51 0.43
CA ARG A 125 2.19 -2.19 0.46
C ARG A 125 3.25 -1.18 0.86
N VAL A 126 3.40 -0.08 0.09
CA VAL A 126 4.40 0.98 0.31
C VAL A 126 4.68 1.04 1.80
N SER A 127 5.88 0.60 2.20
CA SER A 127 6.13 0.36 3.62
C SER A 127 5.82 1.65 4.37
N PHE A 128 5.36 1.58 5.61
CA PHE A 128 5.04 2.79 6.37
C PHE A 128 6.19 3.79 6.37
N VAL A 129 7.43 3.30 6.40
CA VAL A 129 8.65 4.11 6.19
C VAL A 129 8.64 4.82 4.84
N GLU A 130 8.37 4.11 3.75
CA GLU A 130 8.30 4.68 2.41
C GLU A 130 7.10 5.64 2.24
N GLN A 131 5.97 5.37 2.90
CA GLN A 131 4.82 6.31 2.94
C GLN A 131 5.22 7.61 3.63
N LEU A 132 5.92 7.51 4.76
CA LEU A 132 6.45 8.68 5.45
C LEU A 132 7.52 9.39 4.63
N ASN A 133 8.42 8.66 3.95
CA ASN A 133 9.42 9.27 3.06
C ASN A 133 8.74 10.06 1.94
N LYS A 134 7.73 9.50 1.26
CA LYS A 134 6.97 10.18 0.21
C LYS A 134 6.19 11.40 0.73
N LEU A 135 5.73 11.33 1.99
CA LEU A 135 5.05 12.44 2.66
C LEU A 135 5.99 13.53 3.18
N ILE A 136 7.26 13.23 3.45
CA ILE A 136 8.23 14.19 4.03
C ILE A 136 9.12 14.77 2.92
N TYR A 137 9.45 13.96 1.92
CA TYR A 137 10.34 14.26 0.80
C TYR A 137 9.63 13.99 -0.54
N PRO A 138 8.56 14.74 -0.87
CA PRO A 138 7.83 14.53 -2.12
C PRO A 138 8.74 14.76 -3.34
N GLY A 139 8.60 13.93 -4.38
CA GLY A 139 9.37 14.04 -5.61
C GLY A 139 10.81 13.53 -5.56
N GLU A 140 11.23 12.89 -4.46
CA GLU A 140 12.52 12.21 -4.36
C GLU A 140 12.32 10.69 -4.36
N ASP A 141 12.82 10.01 -5.39
CA ASP A 141 12.79 8.53 -5.47
C ASP A 141 13.78 7.87 -4.49
N HIS A 142 14.81 8.62 -4.07
CA HIS A 142 15.82 8.22 -3.09
C HIS A 142 16.14 9.41 -2.17
N SER A 143 15.44 9.54 -1.04
CA SER A 143 15.82 10.54 -0.05
C SER A 143 17.20 10.18 0.53
N SER A 144 18.11 11.15 0.57
CA SER A 144 19.44 10.99 1.20
C SER A 144 19.36 10.69 2.70
N ILE A 145 18.19 10.93 3.31
CA ILE A 145 17.87 10.62 4.71
C ILE A 145 16.63 9.73 4.70
N SER A 146 16.80 8.46 5.09
CA SER A 146 15.69 7.54 5.31
C SER A 146 15.03 7.84 6.66
N VAL A 147 13.71 8.03 6.67
CA VAL A 147 12.92 8.17 7.91
C VAL A 147 13.06 6.93 8.80
N SER A 148 13.46 5.77 8.25
CA SER A 148 13.64 4.51 9.00
C SER A 148 14.52 4.63 10.24
N ASN A 149 15.52 5.52 10.20
CA ASN A 149 16.54 5.65 11.25
C ASN A 149 16.33 6.91 12.11
N THR A 150 15.10 7.40 12.20
CA THR A 150 14.76 8.66 12.88
C THR A 150 13.90 8.40 14.11
N LEU A 151 13.95 9.33 15.07
CA LEU A 151 13.09 9.29 16.26
C LEU A 151 11.60 9.24 15.91
N LEU A 152 11.21 9.89 14.81
CA LEU A 152 9.84 9.84 14.30
C LEU A 152 9.38 8.39 14.05
N MET A 153 10.21 7.58 13.38
CA MET A 153 9.86 6.19 13.07
C MET A 153 9.85 5.32 14.32
N SER A 154 10.83 5.52 15.22
CA SER A 154 10.90 4.83 16.51
C SER A 154 9.62 5.06 17.33
N ASP A 155 9.15 6.30 17.40
CA ASP A 155 7.98 6.69 18.19
C ASP A 155 6.65 6.25 17.56
N LEU A 156 6.57 6.23 16.23
CA LEU A 156 5.34 5.83 15.52
C LEU A 156 5.12 4.32 15.53
N SER A 157 6.16 3.51 15.23
CA SER A 157 6.15 2.03 15.19
C SER A 157 4.74 1.43 15.00
N PRO A 158 4.11 1.64 13.83
CA PRO A 158 2.67 1.48 13.65
C PRO A 158 2.22 0.03 13.84
N LYS A 159 1.08 -0.14 14.50
CA LYS A 159 0.39 -1.43 14.59
C LYS A 159 -1.01 -1.34 14.04
N LYS A 160 -1.55 -2.49 13.62
CA LYS A 160 -2.93 -2.59 13.17
C LYS A 160 -3.88 -1.95 14.20
N GLY A 161 -4.63 -0.95 13.75
CA GLY A 161 -5.59 -0.18 14.55
C GLY A 161 -5.04 1.09 15.21
N ASP A 162 -3.74 1.39 15.10
CA ASP A 162 -3.16 2.67 15.50
C ASP A 162 -3.59 3.79 14.53
N LYS A 163 -3.87 4.98 15.07
CA LYS A 163 -4.19 6.17 14.29
C LYS A 163 -3.35 7.36 14.72
N SER A 164 -2.68 8.00 13.76
CA SER A 164 -1.85 9.17 13.99
C SER A 164 -2.23 10.29 13.02
N ALA A 165 -2.44 11.50 13.52
CA ALA A 165 -2.57 12.69 12.70
C ALA A 165 -1.20 13.36 12.58
N LEU A 166 -0.81 13.72 11.35
CA LEU A 166 0.43 14.42 11.04
C LEU A 166 0.11 15.80 10.49
N ARG A 167 0.91 16.79 10.87
CA ARG A 167 0.97 18.10 10.23
C ARG A 167 2.39 18.40 9.80
N ILE A 168 2.56 18.61 8.51
CA ILE A 168 3.84 18.85 7.85
C ILE A 168 3.85 20.30 7.37
N LYS A 169 4.84 21.08 7.79
CA LYS A 169 4.96 22.49 7.41
C LYS A 169 6.42 22.88 7.19
N LEU A 170 6.65 23.80 6.28
CA LEU A 170 7.94 24.44 6.13
C LEU A 170 8.10 25.54 7.19
N ASP A 171 9.19 25.49 7.94
CA ASP A 171 9.60 26.58 8.82
C ASP A 171 10.48 27.54 8.01
N ALA A 172 9.85 28.58 7.45
CA ALA A 172 10.47 29.47 6.47
C ALA A 172 11.80 30.13 6.93
N PRO A 173 11.97 30.58 8.19
CA PRO A 173 13.23 31.15 8.67
C PRO A 173 14.39 30.15 8.69
N SER A 174 14.13 28.87 8.99
CA SER A 174 15.15 27.85 9.13
C SER A 174 15.31 26.96 7.89
N ARG A 175 14.39 27.08 6.92
CA ARG A 175 14.25 26.16 5.76
C ARG A 175 14.16 24.69 6.18
N MET A 176 13.69 24.44 7.40
CA MET A 176 13.51 23.09 7.92
C MET A 176 12.06 22.66 7.79
N LEU A 177 11.85 21.37 7.58
CA LEU A 177 10.54 20.77 7.66
C LEU A 177 10.20 20.46 9.11
N SER A 178 9.04 20.90 9.57
CA SER A 178 8.47 20.53 10.86
C SER A 178 7.37 19.50 10.63
N VAL A 179 7.50 18.33 11.24
CA VAL A 179 6.51 17.25 11.24
C VAL A 179 5.97 17.10 12.65
N GLU A 180 4.76 17.59 12.88
CA GLU A 180 4.06 17.43 14.16
C GLU A 180 3.16 16.21 14.12
N VAL A 181 3.28 15.34 15.12
CA VAL A 181 2.58 14.06 15.19
C VAL A 181 1.69 14.04 16.42
N VAL A 182 0.44 13.61 16.25
CA VAL A 182 -0.51 13.37 17.33
C VAL A 182 -1.06 11.95 17.23
N ARG A 183 -0.79 11.10 18.22
CA ARG A 183 -1.31 9.73 18.29
C ARG A 183 -2.74 9.77 18.83
N THR A 184 -3.70 9.72 17.93
CA THR A 184 -5.14 9.83 18.26
C THR A 184 -5.73 8.52 18.78
N LYS A 185 -5.15 7.38 18.37
CA LYS A 185 -5.50 6.06 18.88
C LYS A 185 -4.25 5.19 18.92
N ILE A 186 -4.03 4.58 20.07
CA ILE A 186 -2.97 3.61 20.30
C ILE A 186 -3.68 2.29 20.61
N ALA A 187 -3.50 1.29 19.75
CA ALA A 187 -3.99 -0.06 20.00
C ALA A 187 -3.38 -0.61 21.30
N PRO A 188 -4.02 -1.58 21.97
CA PRO A 188 -3.44 -2.18 23.17
C PRO A 188 -2.04 -2.75 22.90
N ALA A 189 -1.13 -2.63 23.88
CA ALA A 189 0.15 -3.31 23.82
C ALA A 189 -0.04 -4.82 24.07
N GLY A 190 0.70 -5.66 23.36
CA GLY A 190 0.80 -7.08 23.68
C GLY A 190 1.45 -7.31 25.05
N LYS A 191 1.27 -8.51 25.62
CA LYS A 191 1.70 -8.88 26.98
C LYS A 191 3.19 -8.62 27.30
N TYR A 192 4.04 -8.50 26.28
CA TYR A 192 5.49 -8.32 26.42
C TYR A 192 6.01 -7.06 25.69
N GLU A 193 5.12 -6.13 25.34
CA GLU A 193 5.47 -4.97 24.54
C GLU A 193 5.64 -3.72 25.39
N VAL A 194 6.86 -3.18 25.40
CA VAL A 194 7.14 -1.84 25.90
C VAL A 194 6.87 -0.86 24.76
N ARG A 195 5.83 -0.03 24.87
CA ARG A 195 5.63 1.08 23.94
C ARG A 195 6.42 2.29 24.44
N SER A 196 7.45 2.67 23.69
CA SER A 196 8.09 3.98 23.80
C SER A 196 7.41 4.98 22.85
N GLY A 197 7.56 6.26 23.16
CA GLY A 197 7.16 7.36 22.27
C GLY A 197 6.11 8.28 22.87
N LYS A 198 6.11 9.53 22.42
CA LYS A 198 5.22 10.58 22.93
C LYS A 198 3.91 10.60 22.14
N ASP A 199 2.79 10.80 22.83
CA ASP A 199 1.48 10.95 22.17
C ASP A 199 1.39 12.21 21.27
N HIS A 200 2.25 13.19 21.53
CA HIS A 200 2.37 14.43 20.78
C HIS A 200 3.82 14.88 20.78
N GLU A 201 4.40 15.06 19.59
CA GLU A 201 5.78 15.51 19.42
C GLU A 201 5.97 16.23 18.08
N ILE A 202 6.98 17.11 18.02
CA ILE A 202 7.40 17.81 16.81
C ILE A 202 8.81 17.35 16.41
N TYR A 203 8.92 16.81 15.21
CA TYR A 203 10.16 16.39 14.59
C TYR A 203 10.60 17.41 13.55
N ARG A 204 11.91 17.54 13.37
CA ARG A 204 12.49 18.49 12.43
C ARG A 204 13.43 17.79 11.45
N PHE A 205 13.27 18.09 10.17
CA PHE A 205 14.05 17.53 9.07
C PHE A 205 14.60 18.63 8.18
N ASN A 206 15.68 18.33 7.46
CA ASN A 206 16.08 19.19 6.34
C ASN A 206 15.01 19.12 5.25
N ALA A 207 14.65 20.25 4.64
CA ALA A 207 13.70 20.26 3.54
C ALA A 207 14.39 19.90 2.21
N SER A 208 13.86 18.92 1.48
CA SER A 208 14.22 18.68 0.09
C SER A 208 13.68 19.78 -0.83
N LEU A 209 14.15 19.83 -2.08
CA LEU A 209 13.58 20.75 -3.08
C LEU A 209 12.08 20.52 -3.26
N GLY A 210 11.65 19.26 -3.35
CA GLY A 210 10.24 18.93 -3.47
C GLY A 210 9.44 19.32 -2.23
N ALA A 211 9.98 19.12 -1.01
CA ALA A 211 9.34 19.58 0.22
C ALA A 211 9.23 21.11 0.30
N LEU A 212 10.26 21.83 -0.16
CA LEU A 212 10.25 23.30 -0.24
C LEU A 212 9.16 23.80 -1.19
N MET A 213 8.87 23.08 -2.26
CA MET A 213 7.81 23.41 -3.21
C MET A 213 6.43 23.05 -2.67
N GLU A 214 6.25 21.83 -2.17
CA GLU A 214 4.96 21.29 -1.69
C GLU A 214 4.44 22.05 -0.46
N TYR A 215 5.31 22.40 0.50
CA TYR A 215 4.91 22.98 1.79
C TYR A 215 5.16 24.48 1.91
N ARG A 216 5.41 25.16 0.79
CA ARG A 216 5.74 26.59 0.75
C ARG A 216 4.62 27.47 1.31
N ASP A 217 3.41 27.24 0.81
CA ASP A 217 2.29 28.16 0.99
C ASP A 217 1.36 27.73 2.13
N LYS A 218 1.24 26.42 2.36
CA LYS A 218 0.35 25.86 3.39
C LYS A 218 0.90 24.56 3.98
N PRO A 219 0.57 24.27 5.26
CA PRO A 219 0.85 22.96 5.82
C PRO A 219 0.00 21.88 5.15
N LYS A 220 0.54 20.66 5.09
CA LYS A 220 -0.21 19.46 4.72
C LYS A 220 -0.56 18.69 5.99
N CYS A 221 -1.83 18.36 6.17
CA CYS A 221 -2.28 17.57 7.30
C CYS A 221 -2.83 16.23 6.79
N VAL A 222 -2.41 15.13 7.41
CA VAL A 222 -2.87 13.78 7.03
C VAL A 222 -3.24 12.97 8.27
N LEU A 223 -4.18 12.05 8.10
CA LEU A 223 -4.48 10.97 9.03
C LEU A 223 -3.85 9.69 8.49
N LEU A 224 -3.05 9.04 9.33
CA LEU A 224 -2.50 7.71 9.10
C LEU A 224 -3.35 6.70 9.90
N ASP A 225 -4.09 5.84 9.20
CA ASP A 225 -4.84 4.72 9.79
C ASP A 225 -4.11 3.40 9.51
N SER A 226 -3.38 2.91 10.50
CA SER A 226 -2.50 1.74 10.38
C SER A 226 -3.35 0.48 10.25
N LYS A 227 -3.37 -0.14 9.06
CA LYS A 227 -4.13 -1.38 8.82
C LYS A 227 -3.32 -2.63 9.09
N PHE A 228 -1.99 -2.53 8.94
CA PHE A 228 -1.03 -3.60 9.15
C PHE A 228 0.21 -3.04 9.87
N GLN A 229 1.11 -3.92 10.31
CA GLN A 229 2.34 -3.54 11.02
C GLN A 229 3.29 -2.67 10.16
N SER A 230 3.13 -2.71 8.84
CA SER A 230 3.99 -2.03 7.87
C SER A 230 3.22 -1.11 6.92
N TYR A 231 1.95 -0.80 7.17
CA TYR A 231 1.12 -0.01 6.24
C TYR A 231 0.04 0.79 6.95
N ALA A 232 -0.13 2.04 6.51
CA ALA A 232 -1.26 2.88 6.85
C ALA A 232 -2.02 3.36 5.60
N GLU A 233 -3.34 3.48 5.73
CA GLU A 233 -4.11 4.34 4.83
C GLU A 233 -3.80 5.79 5.16
N VAL A 234 -3.50 6.58 4.14
CA VAL A 234 -3.22 8.01 4.28
C VAL A 234 -4.41 8.79 3.75
N THR A 235 -5.02 9.61 4.60
CA THR A 235 -6.13 10.49 4.21
C THR A 235 -5.76 11.94 4.49
N GLU A 236 -5.88 12.82 3.50
CA GLU A 236 -5.71 14.26 3.75
C GLU A 236 -6.83 14.77 4.66
N ILE A 237 -6.45 15.56 5.67
CA ILE A 237 -7.38 16.16 6.62
C ILE A 237 -7.17 17.67 6.65
N THR A 238 -8.17 18.40 7.13
CA THR A 238 -8.03 19.86 7.33
C THR A 238 -7.16 20.18 8.54
N ASP A 239 -6.48 21.34 8.55
CA ASP A 239 -5.76 21.81 9.74
C ASP A 239 -6.71 21.95 10.95
N LYS A 240 -7.98 22.33 10.73
CA LYS A 240 -9.01 22.32 11.78
C LYS A 240 -9.22 20.93 12.41
N ALA A 241 -9.25 19.88 11.60
CA ALA A 241 -9.36 18.50 12.09
C ALA A 241 -8.11 18.07 12.88
N PHE A 242 -6.92 18.47 12.41
CA PHE A 242 -5.68 18.26 13.13
C PHE A 242 -5.67 18.98 14.49
N GLN A 243 -6.03 20.26 14.55
CA GLN A 243 -6.13 21.03 15.80
C GLN A 243 -7.13 20.42 16.78
N LYS A 244 -8.24 19.86 16.28
CA LYS A 244 -9.20 19.12 17.12
C LYS A 244 -8.56 17.88 17.74
N ALA A 245 -7.72 17.16 17.00
CA ALA A 245 -6.99 16.00 17.52
C ALA A 245 -6.02 16.38 18.64
N VAL A 246 -5.28 17.48 18.50
CA VAL A 246 -4.40 18.03 19.55
C VAL A 246 -5.20 18.32 20.82
N LYS A 247 -6.27 19.12 20.72
CA LYS A 247 -7.12 19.50 21.87
C LYS A 247 -7.72 18.30 22.60
N ASN A 248 -8.17 17.29 21.84
CA ASN A 248 -8.74 16.07 22.42
C ASN A 248 -7.70 15.31 23.26
N LEU A 249 -6.46 15.24 22.80
CA LEU A 249 -5.37 14.59 23.53
C LEU A 249 -5.03 15.36 24.81
N GLU A 250 -4.93 16.69 24.75
CA GLU A 250 -4.69 17.54 25.92
C GLU A 250 -5.79 17.38 26.97
N THR A 251 -7.05 17.39 26.54
CA THR A 251 -8.22 17.17 27.41
C THR A 251 -8.18 15.80 28.09
N LYS A 252 -7.78 14.75 27.35
CA LYS A 252 -7.64 13.40 27.92
C LYS A 252 -6.55 13.35 29.00
N LYS A 253 -5.38 13.97 28.74
CA LYS A 253 -4.28 14.05 29.71
C LYS A 253 -4.64 14.84 30.97
N GLN A 254 -5.48 15.87 30.86
CA GLN A 254 -5.99 16.61 32.03
C GLN A 254 -6.90 15.74 32.89
N LYS A 255 -7.86 15.03 32.29
CA LYS A 255 -8.76 14.11 33.00
C LYS A 255 -8.04 12.95 33.69
N GLU A 256 -6.95 12.45 33.11
CA GLU A 256 -6.12 11.39 33.72
C GLU A 256 -5.27 11.91 34.89
N LYS A 257 -4.98 13.22 34.93
CA LYS A 257 -4.27 13.88 36.05
C LYS A 257 -5.17 14.30 37.20
N GLU A 258 -6.49 14.25 37.01
CA GLU A 258 -7.50 14.48 38.05
C GLU A 258 -8.15 13.13 38.45
N PRO A 259 -7.44 12.19 39.09
CA PRO A 259 -8.10 11.02 39.65
C PRO A 259 -8.87 11.44 40.91
N GLY A 260 -10.16 11.70 40.76
CA GLY A 260 -11.15 11.71 41.85
C GLY A 260 -11.04 12.85 42.86
N LEU A 261 -11.96 13.81 42.75
CA LEU A 261 -12.64 14.35 43.93
C LEU A 261 -13.71 13.35 44.37
#